data_AF-A0A5N6QFH4-F1
#
_entry.id   AF-A0A5N6QFH4-F1
#
_cell.length_a   1.000
_cell.length_b   1.000
_cell.length_c   1.000
_cell.angle_alpha   90.00
_cell.angle_beta   90.00
_cell.angle_gamma   90.00
#
_symmetry.space_group_name_H-M   'P 1'
#
loop_
_entity.id
_entity.type
_entity.pdbx_description
1 polymer ?
#
loop_
_entity_poly.entity_id
_entity_poly.type
_entity_poly.pdbx_seq_one_letter_code
_entity_poly.pdbx_strand_id
1 'polypeptide(L)'
;MWESAVRALVNDPMNKVLPVAVNERSGEEEFSVTVLVSGNSERLCGIENVDEERACEALDVCVYVGSYAPRVFGVRGNGARVAVVGHGRDVANAKYSDWVRIRMPLEKLRPPSVTELLLSNDGDRILEGCVTNFFVVCRKDNAEAKGNCLHDHYSTCAFEVQTAPIRDGVLPGIIRQIVIEVCLSKGISFREVAPSWSQHDIWEEAFITNSLRFLEHVETIKVPCSWESLNSKTWEETSWEEKRFEEGPGMITAVIQNEIMKKAILEGFPLRDVV
;
A
#
# COMPACT_ATOMS: atom_id res chain seq x y z
N MET A 1 -9.36 -14.73 24.05
CA MET A 1 -9.04 -14.02 25.31
C MET A 1 -8.30 -12.72 25.01
N TRP A 2 -7.13 -12.77 24.35
CA TRP A 2 -6.40 -11.55 23.91
C TRP A 2 -7.21 -10.60 23.01
N GLU A 3 -7.97 -11.13 22.05
CA GLU A 3 -8.79 -10.31 21.15
C GLU A 3 -9.86 -9.48 21.87
N SER A 4 -10.42 -10.01 22.97
CA SER A 4 -11.43 -9.31 23.77
C SER A 4 -10.81 -8.17 24.57
N ALA A 5 -9.66 -8.42 25.20
CA ALA A 5 -8.85 -7.41 25.88
C ALA A 5 -8.46 -6.25 24.96
N VAL A 6 -7.89 -6.56 23.79
CA VAL A 6 -7.48 -5.56 22.79
C VAL A 6 -8.68 -4.79 22.26
N ARG A 7 -9.81 -5.48 22.04
CA ARG A 7 -11.04 -4.82 21.58
C ARG A 7 -11.55 -3.82 22.62
N ALA A 8 -11.57 -4.17 23.90
CA ALA A 8 -11.95 -3.23 24.96
C ALA A 8 -11.05 -1.99 24.98
N LEU A 9 -9.72 -2.20 24.88
CA LEU A 9 -8.73 -1.13 24.86
C LEU A 9 -8.85 -0.17 23.68
N VAL A 10 -9.32 -0.64 22.52
CA VAL A 10 -9.52 0.20 21.33
C VAL A 10 -10.90 0.86 21.33
N ASN A 11 -11.94 0.16 21.80
CA ASN A 11 -13.31 0.65 21.78
C ASN A 11 -13.50 1.87 22.68
N ASP A 12 -12.90 1.88 23.86
CA ASP A 12 -13.01 3.00 24.80
C ASP A 12 -12.53 4.35 24.23
N PRO A 13 -11.31 4.47 23.67
CA PRO A 13 -10.87 5.69 23.02
C PRO A 13 -11.65 5.97 21.73
N MET A 14 -12.04 4.95 20.97
CA MET A 14 -12.85 5.11 19.75
C MET A 14 -14.20 5.78 20.04
N ASN A 15 -14.92 5.29 21.06
CA ASN A 15 -16.22 5.81 21.49
C ASN A 15 -16.15 7.27 21.99
N LYS A 16 -14.97 7.72 22.44
CA LYS A 16 -14.75 9.10 22.88
C LYS A 16 -14.44 10.03 21.69
N VAL A 17 -13.59 9.61 20.77
CA VAL A 17 -13.09 10.46 19.69
C VAL A 17 -14.04 10.51 18.49
N LEU A 18 -14.73 9.42 18.18
CA LEU A 18 -15.52 9.32 16.96
C LEU A 18 -16.73 10.29 16.93
N PRO A 19 -17.52 10.47 18.02
CA PRO A 19 -18.60 11.45 18.00
C PRO A 19 -18.11 12.89 17.77
N VAL A 20 -16.92 13.23 18.28
CA VAL A 20 -16.29 14.54 18.06
C VAL A 20 -15.92 14.68 16.58
N ALA A 21 -15.23 13.70 16.01
CA ALA A 21 -14.84 13.70 14.60
C ALA A 21 -16.06 13.77 13.66
N VAL A 22 -17.15 13.06 13.98
CA VAL A 22 -18.41 13.10 13.22
C VAL A 22 -19.04 14.50 13.22
N ASN A 23 -19.02 15.20 14.35
CA ASN A 23 -19.56 16.56 14.43
C ASN A 23 -18.70 17.60 13.70
N GLU A 24 -17.39 17.38 13.62
CA GLU A 24 -16.44 18.29 12.95
C GLU A 24 -16.29 18.03 11.45
N ARG A 25 -16.76 16.88 10.96
CA ARG A 25 -16.62 16.48 9.56
C ARG A 25 -17.34 17.42 8.60
N SER A 26 -16.65 17.82 7.54
CA SER A 26 -17.28 18.44 6.38
C SER A 26 -17.73 17.38 5.37
N GLY A 27 -18.82 17.65 4.64
CA GLY A 27 -19.60 16.67 3.87
C GLY A 27 -18.83 15.49 3.26
N GLU A 28 -18.10 15.73 2.17
CA GLU A 28 -17.47 14.68 1.35
C GLU A 28 -16.18 14.07 1.94
N GLU A 29 -15.71 14.52 3.11
CA GLU A 29 -14.49 13.98 3.73
C GLU A 29 -14.73 12.56 4.27
N GLU A 30 -13.75 11.69 4.15
CA GLU A 30 -13.69 10.41 4.86
C GLU A 30 -12.93 10.56 6.19
N PHE A 31 -12.96 9.54 7.04
CA PHE A 31 -12.15 9.50 8.26
C PHE A 31 -10.93 8.62 8.06
N SER A 32 -9.76 9.18 8.36
CA SER A 32 -8.54 8.41 8.61
C SER A 32 -8.48 8.06 10.09
N VAL A 33 -8.39 6.76 10.38
CA VAL A 33 -8.28 6.24 11.74
C VAL A 33 -6.87 5.68 11.94
N THR A 34 -6.13 6.27 12.87
CA THR A 34 -4.81 5.80 13.27
C THR A 34 -4.89 5.25 14.69
N VAL A 35 -4.56 3.97 14.85
CA VAL A 35 -4.45 3.32 16.16
C VAL A 35 -2.99 3.01 16.42
N LEU A 36 -2.47 3.53 17.52
CA LEU A 36 -1.12 3.24 18.01
C LEU A 36 -1.23 2.47 19.32
N VAL A 37 -0.49 1.37 19.40
CA VAL A 37 -0.33 0.59 20.62
C VAL A 37 1.11 0.73 21.06
N SER A 38 1.30 1.16 22.30
CA SER A 38 2.60 1.15 22.99
C SER A 38 2.48 0.35 24.28
N GLY A 39 3.61 -0.03 24.86
CA GLY A 39 3.61 -0.73 26.13
C GLY A 39 5.01 -0.75 26.74
N ASN A 40 5.06 -0.95 28.06
CA ASN A 40 6.33 -1.06 28.77
C ASN A 40 6.76 -2.54 28.81
N SER A 41 7.88 -2.86 28.17
CA SER A 41 8.43 -4.22 28.14
C SER A 41 8.75 -4.78 29.52
N GLU A 42 9.13 -3.93 30.49
CA GLU A 42 9.36 -4.34 31.88
C GLU A 42 8.08 -4.78 32.59
N ARG A 43 6.93 -4.22 32.19
CA ARG A 43 5.60 -4.65 32.66
C ARG A 43 5.08 -5.90 31.94
N LEU A 44 5.75 -6.31 30.86
CA LEU A 44 5.37 -7.47 30.03
C LEU A 44 6.28 -8.70 30.24
N CYS A 45 7.51 -8.52 30.74
CA CYS A 45 8.46 -9.61 31.01
C CYS A 45 7.99 -10.50 32.17
N GLY A 46 7.80 -11.80 31.89
CA GLY A 46 7.44 -12.83 32.88
C GLY A 46 5.99 -13.31 32.85
N ILE A 47 5.23 -12.97 31.81
CA ILE A 47 3.80 -13.24 31.74
C ILE A 47 3.50 -14.38 30.75
N GLU A 48 3.18 -15.56 31.27
CA GLU A 48 2.76 -16.72 30.47
C GLU A 48 1.27 -16.66 30.05
N ASN A 49 0.43 -15.87 30.76
CA ASN A 49 -0.99 -15.67 30.46
C ASN A 49 -1.42 -14.23 30.79
N VAL A 50 -1.83 -13.46 29.79
CA VAL A 50 -2.34 -12.09 29.95
C VAL A 50 -3.87 -12.12 29.95
N ASP A 51 -4.51 -11.76 31.06
CA ASP A 51 -5.95 -11.49 31.16
C ASP A 51 -6.26 -10.04 30.72
N GLU A 52 -7.55 -9.68 30.59
CA GLU A 52 -7.96 -8.35 30.11
C GLU A 52 -7.46 -7.21 31.00
N GLU A 53 -7.53 -7.39 32.32
CA GLU A 53 -7.15 -6.37 33.30
C GLU A 53 -5.65 -6.04 33.20
N ARG A 54 -4.80 -7.06 33.06
CA ARG A 54 -3.34 -6.88 32.95
C ARG A 54 -2.88 -6.38 31.59
N ALA A 55 -3.60 -6.71 30.52
CA ALA A 55 -3.34 -6.12 29.20
C ALA A 55 -3.54 -4.60 29.25
N CYS A 56 -4.57 -4.13 29.96
CA CYS A 56 -4.83 -2.71 30.16
C CYS A 56 -3.78 -2.00 31.04
N GLU A 57 -3.14 -2.70 31.97
CA GLU A 57 -2.07 -2.11 32.81
C GLU A 57 -0.72 -1.99 32.09
N ALA A 58 -0.50 -2.82 31.07
CA ALA A 58 0.78 -2.94 30.37
C ALA A 58 0.81 -2.24 29.01
N LEU A 59 -0.36 -2.04 28.37
CA LEU A 59 -0.49 -1.42 27.06
C LEU A 59 -1.24 -0.10 27.13
N ASP A 60 -0.72 0.88 26.40
CA ASP A 60 -1.38 2.16 26.13
C ASP A 60 -1.89 2.15 24.69
N VAL A 61 -3.16 2.49 24.50
CA VAL A 61 -3.80 2.61 23.17
C VAL A 61 -4.18 4.04 22.90
N CYS A 62 -3.62 4.60 21.84
CA CYS A 62 -3.93 5.93 21.35
C CYS A 62 -4.68 5.82 20.02
N VAL A 63 -5.87 6.40 19.96
CA VAL A 63 -6.68 6.49 18.73
C VAL A 63 -6.73 7.95 18.29
N TYR A 64 -6.33 8.19 17.04
CA TYR A 64 -6.47 9.47 16.38
C TYR A 64 -7.39 9.31 15.17
N VAL A 65 -8.40 10.18 15.09
CA VAL A 65 -9.31 10.27 13.94
C VAL A 65 -9.13 11.63 13.31
N GLY A 66 -8.78 11.66 12.03
CA GLY A 66 -8.63 12.90 11.26
C GLY A 66 -9.43 12.85 9.97
N SER A 67 -9.91 14.01 9.51
CA SER A 67 -10.53 14.14 8.20
C SER A 67 -9.54 13.81 7.08
N TYR A 68 -10.03 13.14 6.04
CA TYR A 68 -9.27 12.76 4.88
C TYR A 68 -10.10 12.95 3.61
N ALA A 69 -9.60 13.74 2.67
CA ALA A 69 -10.18 13.85 1.34
C ALA A 69 -9.39 12.96 0.37
N PRO A 70 -9.95 11.81 -0.09
CA PRO A 70 -9.27 10.96 -1.05
C PRO A 70 -9.06 11.69 -2.38
N ARG A 71 -7.94 11.39 -3.04
CA ARG A 71 -7.72 11.87 -4.41
C ARG A 71 -8.67 11.15 -5.36
N VAL A 72 -9.26 11.91 -6.29
CA VAL A 72 -10.14 11.35 -7.31
C VAL A 72 -9.33 10.46 -8.24
N PHE A 73 -9.68 9.17 -8.27
CA PHE A 73 -9.09 8.17 -9.18
C PHE A 73 -9.41 8.50 -10.64
N GLY A 74 -8.47 8.23 -11.55
CA GLY A 74 -8.68 8.39 -12.99
C GLY A 74 -8.52 9.80 -13.55
N VAL A 75 -8.35 10.81 -12.70
CA VAL A 75 -8.15 12.20 -13.14
C VAL A 75 -6.69 12.42 -13.54
N ARG A 76 -6.47 13.05 -14.69
CA ARG A 76 -5.14 13.39 -15.20
C ARG A 76 -4.35 14.23 -14.19
N GLY A 77 -3.13 13.81 -13.87
CA GLY A 77 -2.25 14.50 -12.93
C GLY A 77 -2.48 14.13 -11.46
N ASN A 78 -3.49 13.30 -11.17
CA ASN A 78 -3.78 12.84 -9.82
C ASN A 78 -3.09 11.51 -9.48
N GLY A 79 -2.49 10.81 -10.45
CA GLY A 79 -1.83 9.54 -10.19
C GLY A 79 -0.51 9.71 -9.43
N ALA A 80 -0.03 8.60 -8.89
CA ALA A 80 1.21 8.55 -8.15
C ALA A 80 2.41 8.74 -9.07
N ARG A 81 3.35 9.57 -8.64
CA ARG A 81 4.66 9.70 -9.28
C ARG A 81 5.67 9.14 -8.30
N VAL A 82 6.34 8.07 -8.66
CA VAL A 82 7.10 7.27 -7.71
C VAL A 82 8.58 7.24 -8.05
N ALA A 83 9.44 7.10 -7.03
CA ALA A 83 10.87 6.93 -7.23
C ALA A 83 11.41 5.81 -6.37
N VAL A 84 12.23 4.93 -6.95
CA VAL A 84 12.90 3.84 -6.22
C VAL A 84 14.07 4.41 -5.45
N VAL A 85 14.01 4.33 -4.12
CA VAL A 85 15.03 4.80 -3.19
C VAL A 85 15.19 3.86 -2.01
N GLY A 86 16.41 3.41 -1.78
CA GLY A 86 16.80 2.65 -0.59
C GLY A 86 16.20 1.24 -0.48
N HIS A 87 16.63 0.57 0.58
CA HIS A 87 16.44 -0.86 0.78
C HIS A 87 15.08 -1.19 1.40
N GLY A 88 14.68 -2.45 1.27
CA GLY A 88 13.51 -3.02 1.93
C GLY A 88 13.58 -2.93 3.46
N ARG A 89 12.46 -3.20 4.12
CA ARG A 89 12.37 -3.11 5.58
C ARG A 89 13.00 -4.33 6.25
N ASP A 90 13.74 -4.11 7.33
CA ASP A 90 14.27 -5.20 8.16
C ASP A 90 13.14 -6.03 8.81
N VAL A 91 12.09 -5.35 9.28
CA VAL A 91 10.94 -5.99 9.96
C VAL A 91 9.66 -5.72 9.17
N ALA A 92 9.60 -6.26 7.95
CA ALA A 92 8.50 -5.98 7.03
C ALA A 92 7.13 -6.52 7.47
N ASN A 93 7.10 -7.63 8.23
CA ASN A 93 5.85 -8.26 8.67
C ASN A 93 5.07 -7.42 9.70
N ALA A 94 5.66 -6.35 10.26
CA ALA A 94 5.02 -5.51 11.25
C ALA A 94 4.77 -4.10 10.71
N LYS A 95 3.64 -3.49 11.08
CA LYS A 95 3.40 -2.06 10.92
C LYS A 95 3.79 -1.35 12.21
N TYR A 96 5.05 -0.95 12.33
CA TYR A 96 5.62 -0.41 13.57
C TYR A 96 6.05 1.05 13.42
N SER A 97 6.00 1.80 14.53
CA SER A 97 6.20 3.27 14.54
C SER A 97 7.62 3.70 14.21
N ASP A 98 8.64 2.91 14.57
CA ASP A 98 10.04 3.22 14.25
C ASP A 98 10.30 3.33 12.75
N TRP A 99 9.46 2.73 11.92
CA TRP A 99 9.54 2.89 10.46
C TRP A 99 9.47 4.37 10.02
N VAL A 100 8.79 5.24 10.78
CA VAL A 100 8.78 6.70 10.53
C VAL A 100 10.17 7.30 10.65
N ARG A 101 10.93 6.90 11.66
CA ARG A 101 12.31 7.35 11.87
C ARG A 101 13.25 6.73 10.84
N ILE A 102 13.10 5.43 10.57
CA ILE A 102 13.97 4.67 9.67
C ILE A 102 13.89 5.18 8.23
N ARG A 103 12.70 5.53 7.73
CA ARG A 103 12.54 6.02 6.36
C ARG A 103 12.93 7.49 6.16
N MET A 104 13.12 8.25 7.23
CA MET A 104 13.40 9.70 7.16
C MET A 104 14.61 10.05 6.28
N PRO A 105 15.73 9.29 6.25
CA PRO A 105 16.81 9.55 5.31
C PRO A 105 16.40 9.36 3.85
N LEU A 106 15.51 8.40 3.55
CA LEU A 106 15.01 8.15 2.19
C LEU A 106 14.17 9.33 1.69
N GLU A 107 13.42 9.97 2.57
CA GLU A 107 12.63 11.16 2.26
C GLU A 107 13.49 12.32 1.74
N LYS A 108 14.76 12.41 2.16
CA LYS A 108 15.71 13.43 1.66
C LYS A 108 16.14 13.17 0.21
N LEU A 109 15.96 11.95 -0.28
CA LEU A 109 16.23 11.55 -1.67
C LEU A 109 15.03 11.75 -2.58
N ARG A 110 13.89 12.25 -2.07
CA ARG A 110 12.66 12.43 -2.86
C ARG A 110 12.83 13.57 -3.87
N PRO A 111 12.72 13.30 -5.19
CA PRO A 111 12.58 14.36 -6.19
C PRO A 111 11.28 15.17 -5.96
N PRO A 112 11.24 16.49 -6.21
CA PRO A 112 10.10 17.34 -5.85
C PRO A 112 8.74 16.94 -6.43
N SER A 113 8.72 16.31 -7.61
CA SER A 113 7.48 15.85 -8.23
C SER A 113 6.95 14.52 -7.67
N VAL A 114 7.79 13.76 -6.95
CA VAL A 114 7.49 12.40 -6.50
C VAL A 114 6.57 12.43 -5.28
N THR A 115 5.53 11.61 -5.30
CA THR A 115 4.49 11.51 -4.28
C THR A 115 4.63 10.25 -3.40
N GLU A 116 5.42 9.26 -3.83
CA GLU A 116 5.70 8.04 -3.07
C GLU A 116 7.10 7.52 -3.37
N LEU A 117 7.75 6.95 -2.37
CA LEU A 117 9.07 6.35 -2.50
C LEU A 117 8.93 4.83 -2.52
N LEU A 118 9.59 4.16 -3.46
CA LEU A 118 9.61 2.71 -3.60
C LEU A 118 10.92 2.15 -3.06
N LEU A 119 10.88 0.93 -2.54
CA LEU A 119 12.01 0.24 -1.94
C LEU A 119 12.47 -0.88 -2.88
N SER A 120 13.79 -1.08 -2.96
CA SER A 120 14.41 -2.18 -3.69
C SER A 120 15.72 -2.54 -3.00
N ASN A 121 16.14 -3.80 -3.01
CA ASN A 121 17.43 -4.18 -2.41
C ASN A 121 18.59 -4.08 -3.38
N ASP A 122 18.32 -4.10 -4.69
CA ASP A 122 19.32 -4.16 -5.76
C ASP A 122 19.13 -3.07 -6.83
N GLY A 123 18.07 -2.26 -6.71
CA GLY A 123 17.70 -1.25 -7.70
C GLY A 123 16.93 -1.82 -8.90
N ASP A 124 16.75 -3.14 -8.98
CA ASP A 124 16.03 -3.82 -10.05
C ASP A 124 14.69 -4.39 -9.57
N ARG A 125 14.72 -5.25 -8.55
CA ARG A 125 13.53 -5.89 -7.99
C ARG A 125 12.84 -4.93 -7.04
N ILE A 126 11.70 -4.39 -7.47
CA ILE A 126 10.92 -3.44 -6.70
C ILE A 126 10.04 -4.20 -5.69
N LEU A 127 10.13 -3.83 -4.42
CA LEU A 127 9.46 -4.50 -3.32
C LEU A 127 8.09 -3.87 -3.02
N GLU A 128 8.11 -2.71 -2.38
CA GLU A 128 6.92 -1.97 -1.96
C GLU A 128 7.24 -0.48 -1.83
N GLY A 129 6.26 0.34 -1.51
CA GLY A 129 6.47 1.73 -1.13
C GLY A 129 6.83 1.93 0.34
N CYS A 130 7.25 3.14 0.68
CA CYS A 130 7.47 3.54 2.07
C CYS A 130 6.19 3.36 2.91
N VAL A 131 5.01 3.61 2.35
CA VAL A 131 3.73 3.44 3.06
C VAL A 131 2.64 2.77 2.21
N THR A 132 3.03 2.08 1.14
CA THR A 132 2.15 1.42 0.19
C THR A 132 2.72 0.09 -0.26
N ASN A 133 1.88 -0.80 -0.80
CA ASN A 133 2.36 -1.91 -1.62
C ASN A 133 2.38 -1.48 -3.09
N PHE A 134 3.20 -2.13 -3.92
CA PHE A 134 3.41 -1.78 -5.33
C PHE A 134 3.03 -2.93 -6.25
N PHE A 135 2.42 -2.59 -7.38
CA PHE A 135 1.96 -3.53 -8.39
C PHE A 135 2.28 -3.01 -9.79
N VAL A 136 2.50 -3.94 -10.71
CA VAL A 136 2.55 -3.67 -12.15
C VAL A 136 1.61 -4.60 -12.88
N VAL A 137 1.14 -4.16 -14.05
CA VAL A 137 0.41 -4.96 -15.03
C VAL A 137 1.35 -5.14 -16.22
N CYS A 138 1.77 -6.37 -16.46
CA CYS A 138 2.70 -6.73 -17.52
C CYS A 138 1.96 -7.42 -18.66
N ARG A 139 2.40 -7.17 -19.90
CA ARG A 139 1.98 -7.98 -21.04
C ARG A 139 2.61 -9.38 -20.94
N LYS A 140 1.83 -10.42 -21.19
CA LYS A 140 2.33 -11.79 -21.31
C LYS A 140 2.97 -12.01 -22.68
N ASP A 141 3.98 -12.87 -22.73
CA ASP A 141 4.55 -13.31 -24.00
C ASP A 141 3.51 -14.11 -24.81
N ASN A 142 3.34 -13.74 -26.08
CA ASN A 142 2.36 -14.30 -27.01
C ASN A 142 2.44 -15.83 -27.21
N ALA A 143 3.49 -16.50 -26.73
CA ALA A 143 3.64 -17.96 -26.82
C ALA A 143 2.66 -18.72 -25.90
N GLU A 144 2.30 -18.16 -24.73
CA GLU A 144 1.35 -18.77 -23.79
C GLU A 144 -0.12 -18.50 -24.16
N ALA A 145 -0.37 -17.44 -24.95
CA ALA A 145 -1.71 -17.03 -25.38
C ALA A 145 -2.29 -17.87 -26.53
N LYS A 146 -1.48 -18.73 -27.17
CA LYS A 146 -1.91 -19.55 -28.33
C LYS A 146 -2.84 -20.72 -27.98
N GLY A 147 -3.14 -20.92 -26.69
CA GLY A 147 -3.93 -22.06 -26.23
C GLY A 147 -5.45 -21.90 -26.23
N ASN A 148 -6.03 -20.70 -25.99
CA ASN A 148 -7.44 -20.65 -25.55
C ASN A 148 -8.24 -19.35 -25.74
N CYS A 149 -7.88 -18.45 -26.67
CA CYS A 149 -8.68 -17.22 -26.88
C CYS A 149 -9.20 -17.12 -28.32
N LEU A 150 -10.21 -17.92 -28.65
CA LEU A 150 -11.11 -17.66 -29.78
C LEU A 150 -12.06 -16.53 -29.37
N HIS A 151 -11.95 -15.39 -30.07
CA HIS A 151 -12.87 -14.24 -30.02
C HIS A 151 -13.00 -13.52 -28.67
N ASP A 152 -12.05 -12.63 -28.34
CA ASP A 152 -12.44 -11.34 -27.78
C ASP A 152 -11.34 -10.29 -27.90
N HIS A 153 -11.69 -9.11 -28.42
CA HIS A 153 -10.76 -8.02 -28.76
C HIS A 153 -10.27 -7.22 -27.52
N TYR A 154 -10.51 -7.74 -26.31
CA TYR A 154 -10.22 -7.13 -25.00
C TYR A 154 -9.93 -8.20 -23.92
N SER A 155 -9.26 -9.29 -24.30
CA SER A 155 -9.00 -10.39 -23.37
C SER A 155 -7.98 -9.98 -22.30
N THR A 156 -8.44 -9.82 -21.06
CA THR A 156 -7.59 -9.67 -19.86
C THR A 156 -6.56 -10.80 -19.72
N CYS A 157 -6.74 -11.91 -20.45
CA CYS A 157 -5.81 -13.02 -20.53
C CYS A 157 -4.42 -12.65 -21.10
N ALA A 158 -4.30 -11.54 -21.82
CA ALA A 158 -3.03 -11.04 -22.34
C ALA A 158 -2.14 -10.37 -21.27
N PHE A 159 -2.67 -10.13 -20.07
CA PHE A 159 -1.98 -9.40 -19.02
C PHE A 159 -1.78 -10.25 -17.77
N GLU A 160 -0.75 -9.92 -17.00
CA GLU A 160 -0.47 -10.46 -15.67
C GLU A 160 -0.19 -9.34 -14.69
N VAL A 161 -0.82 -9.40 -13.53
CA VAL A 161 -0.55 -8.51 -12.40
C VAL A 161 0.57 -9.11 -11.54
N GLN A 162 1.59 -8.31 -11.22
CA GLN A 162 2.72 -8.72 -10.40
C GLN A 162 2.87 -7.82 -9.17
N THR A 163 3.29 -8.42 -8.06
CA THR A 163 3.66 -7.72 -6.82
C THR A 163 4.68 -8.55 -6.05
N ALA A 164 5.54 -7.90 -5.26
CA ALA A 164 6.51 -8.61 -4.44
C ALA A 164 5.82 -9.56 -3.44
N PRO A 165 6.34 -10.79 -3.26
CA PRO A 165 5.83 -11.73 -2.29
C PRO A 165 6.22 -11.31 -0.87
N ILE A 166 5.39 -11.64 0.14
CA ILE A 166 5.65 -11.31 1.55
C ILE A 166 7.02 -11.84 2.03
N ARG A 167 7.44 -13.00 1.52
CA ARG A 167 8.74 -13.61 1.84
C ARG A 167 9.96 -12.75 1.44
N ASP A 168 9.79 -11.80 0.54
CA ASP A 168 10.84 -10.88 0.10
C ASP A 168 10.94 -9.64 1.01
N GLY A 169 10.20 -9.61 2.12
CA GLY A 169 10.25 -8.52 3.10
C GLY A 169 9.37 -7.33 2.73
N VAL A 170 8.10 -7.58 2.40
CA VAL A 170 7.08 -6.54 2.20
C VAL A 170 5.96 -6.65 3.23
N LEU A 171 5.34 -5.52 3.57
CA LEU A 171 4.24 -5.48 4.52
C LEU A 171 3.01 -6.21 3.93
N PRO A 172 2.38 -7.16 4.64
CA PRO A 172 1.14 -7.80 4.21
C PRO A 172 -0.05 -6.84 4.33
N GLY A 173 -0.16 -5.90 3.39
CA GLY A 173 -1.22 -4.89 3.39
C GLY A 173 -2.61 -5.49 3.16
N ILE A 174 -3.62 -4.95 3.84
CA ILE A 174 -5.02 -5.39 3.68
C ILE A 174 -5.52 -5.17 2.25
N ILE A 175 -5.29 -3.97 1.69
CA ILE A 175 -5.73 -3.70 0.30
C ILE A 175 -4.94 -4.53 -0.71
N ARG A 176 -3.65 -4.81 -0.45
CA ARG A 176 -2.87 -5.76 -1.26
C ARG A 176 -3.56 -7.11 -1.30
N GLN A 177 -4.00 -7.64 -0.17
CA GLN A 177 -4.72 -8.92 -0.13
C GLN A 177 -6.03 -8.87 -0.94
N ILE A 178 -6.79 -7.76 -0.83
CA ILE A 178 -8.01 -7.56 -1.61
C ILE A 178 -7.71 -7.52 -3.12
N VAL A 179 -6.63 -6.88 -3.56
CA VAL A 179 -6.20 -6.91 -4.98
C VAL A 179 -6.00 -8.33 -5.47
N ILE A 180 -5.34 -9.19 -4.68
CA ILE A 180 -5.10 -10.59 -5.03
C ILE A 180 -6.42 -11.33 -5.20
N GLU A 181 -7.34 -11.18 -4.25
CA GLU A 181 -8.67 -11.79 -4.31
C GLU A 181 -9.48 -11.30 -5.52
N VAL A 182 -9.40 -10.01 -5.84
CA VAL A 182 -10.05 -9.44 -7.02
C VAL A 182 -9.47 -10.04 -8.29
N CYS A 183 -8.14 -10.14 -8.40
CA CYS A 183 -7.50 -10.77 -9.57
C CYS A 183 -7.97 -12.22 -9.75
N LEU A 184 -7.95 -13.01 -8.68
CA LEU A 184 -8.40 -14.41 -8.69
C LEU A 184 -9.88 -14.54 -9.08
N SER A 185 -10.75 -13.73 -8.48
CA SER A 185 -12.21 -13.80 -8.75
C SER A 185 -12.59 -13.30 -10.14
N LYS A 186 -11.82 -12.39 -10.73
CA LYS A 186 -12.04 -11.85 -12.08
C LYS A 186 -11.31 -12.65 -13.17
N GLY A 187 -10.57 -13.70 -12.79
CA GLY A 187 -9.76 -14.48 -13.74
C GLY A 187 -8.60 -13.69 -14.35
N ILE A 188 -8.14 -12.63 -13.66
CA ILE A 188 -6.96 -11.86 -14.07
C ILE A 188 -5.73 -12.64 -13.60
N SER A 189 -4.79 -12.89 -14.51
CA SER A 189 -3.55 -13.60 -14.17
C SER A 189 -2.77 -12.81 -13.12
N PHE A 190 -2.29 -13.49 -12.09
CA PHE A 190 -1.60 -12.86 -10.98
C PHE A 190 -0.39 -13.68 -10.54
N ARG A 191 0.71 -13.02 -10.21
CA ARG A 191 1.93 -13.66 -9.73
C ARG A 191 2.61 -12.85 -8.62
N GLU A 192 2.90 -13.51 -7.51
CA GLU A 192 3.71 -12.92 -6.44
C GLU A 192 5.21 -13.04 -6.76
N VAL A 193 5.69 -12.08 -7.54
CA VAL A 193 7.09 -11.87 -7.89
C VAL A 193 7.39 -10.37 -7.83
N ALA A 194 8.53 -9.98 -7.24
CA ALA A 194 8.97 -8.59 -7.25
C ALA A 194 9.18 -8.11 -8.70
N PRO A 195 8.45 -7.07 -9.17
CA PRO A 195 8.62 -6.54 -10.52
C PRO A 195 10.07 -6.10 -10.77
N SER A 196 10.66 -6.56 -11.87
CA SER A 196 12.04 -6.23 -12.25
C SER A 196 12.08 -5.01 -13.18
N TRP A 197 12.79 -3.96 -12.76
CA TRP A 197 13.00 -2.75 -13.57
C TRP A 197 13.63 -3.07 -14.92
N SER A 198 14.51 -4.06 -15.02
CA SER A 198 15.10 -4.51 -16.28
C SER A 198 14.05 -5.02 -17.29
N GLN A 199 12.83 -5.29 -16.85
CA GLN A 199 11.69 -5.70 -17.67
C GLN A 199 10.61 -4.60 -17.75
N HIS A 200 10.93 -3.35 -17.42
CA HIS A 200 9.93 -2.28 -17.36
C HIS A 200 9.28 -1.96 -18.72
N ASP A 201 9.89 -2.35 -19.83
CA ASP A 201 9.33 -2.18 -21.18
C ASP A 201 8.00 -2.91 -21.37
N ILE A 202 7.82 -4.08 -20.73
CA ILE A 202 6.57 -4.86 -20.84
C ILE A 202 5.49 -4.42 -19.85
N TRP A 203 5.78 -3.44 -18.99
CA TRP A 203 4.80 -2.88 -18.06
C TRP A 203 3.87 -1.92 -18.79
N GLU A 204 2.59 -2.22 -18.76
CA GLU A 204 1.53 -1.46 -19.44
C GLU A 204 0.79 -0.56 -18.43
N GLU A 205 0.71 -0.99 -17.17
CA GLU A 205 0.11 -0.22 -16.08
C GLU A 205 0.91 -0.44 -14.79
N ALA A 206 0.80 0.48 -13.83
CA ALA A 206 1.31 0.29 -12.49
C ALA A 206 0.39 1.01 -11.48
N PHE A 207 0.36 0.52 -10.24
CA PHE A 207 -0.43 1.12 -9.17
C PHE A 207 0.16 0.84 -7.79
N ILE A 208 -0.20 1.68 -6.83
CA ILE A 208 0.13 1.51 -5.42
C ILE A 208 -1.12 1.38 -4.57
N THR A 209 -1.01 0.69 -3.43
CA THR A 209 -2.16 0.46 -2.54
C THR A 209 -1.83 0.70 -1.08
N ASN A 210 -2.76 1.30 -0.34
CA ASN A 210 -2.81 1.29 1.13
C ASN A 210 -4.25 1.57 1.61
N SER A 211 -4.47 1.53 2.92
CA SER A 211 -5.81 1.75 3.51
C SER A 211 -6.35 3.18 3.39
N LEU A 212 -5.53 4.17 3.01
CA LEU A 212 -5.99 5.55 2.82
C LEU A 212 -6.37 5.82 1.37
N ARG A 213 -5.53 5.39 0.44
CA ARG A 213 -5.67 5.66 -1.00
C ARG A 213 -6.44 4.57 -1.73
N PHE A 214 -6.71 3.43 -1.07
CA PHE A 214 -7.14 2.16 -1.65
C PHE A 214 -6.21 1.71 -2.77
N LEU A 215 -6.44 2.21 -3.98
CA LEU A 215 -5.65 1.96 -5.17
C LEU A 215 -5.45 3.27 -5.94
N GLU A 216 -4.20 3.63 -6.16
CA GLU A 216 -3.78 4.82 -6.91
C GLU A 216 -2.91 4.37 -8.10
N HIS A 217 -3.32 4.71 -9.32
CA HIS A 217 -2.52 4.41 -10.52
C HIS A 217 -1.23 5.23 -10.53
N VAL A 218 -0.18 4.68 -11.13
CA VAL A 218 1.15 5.31 -11.21
C VAL A 218 1.31 5.95 -12.59
N GLU A 219 1.64 7.23 -12.62
CA GLU A 219 1.90 8.00 -13.84
C GLU A 219 3.36 7.86 -14.28
N THR A 220 4.29 7.92 -13.33
CA THR A 220 5.72 7.83 -13.60
C THR A 220 6.46 7.03 -12.53
N ILE A 221 7.46 6.28 -12.95
CA ILE A 221 8.43 5.61 -12.08
C ILE A 221 9.82 6.15 -12.44
N LYS A 222 10.56 6.59 -11.42
CA LYS A 222 11.97 6.97 -11.54
C LYS A 222 12.86 5.96 -10.85
N VAL A 223 13.90 5.48 -11.54
CA VAL A 223 14.91 4.58 -10.98
C VAL A 223 16.29 5.21 -11.16
N PRO A 224 17.16 5.20 -10.13
CA PRO A 224 18.48 5.78 -10.27
C PRO A 224 19.32 4.97 -11.27
N CYS A 225 20.02 5.65 -12.19
CA CYS A 225 20.90 4.97 -13.16
C CYS A 225 22.05 4.19 -12.49
N SER A 226 22.36 4.49 -11.24
CA SER A 226 23.42 3.82 -10.46
C SER A 226 23.00 3.64 -9.01
N TRP A 227 22.57 2.41 -8.68
CA TRP A 227 22.07 2.02 -7.36
C TRP A 227 23.10 2.25 -6.24
N GLU A 228 24.34 1.79 -6.45
CA GLU A 228 25.41 1.85 -5.44
C GLU A 228 25.75 3.28 -5.00
N SER A 229 25.57 4.26 -5.89
CA SER A 229 25.92 5.66 -5.61
C SER A 229 24.84 6.45 -4.88
N LEU A 230 23.63 5.88 -4.72
CA LEU A 230 22.47 6.58 -4.18
C LEU A 230 22.69 7.06 -2.73
N ASN A 231 23.33 6.25 -1.90
CA ASN A 231 23.56 6.57 -0.48
C ASN A 231 24.52 7.75 -0.25
N SER A 232 25.25 8.17 -1.29
CA SER A 232 26.25 9.25 -1.21
C SER A 232 25.81 10.56 -1.87
N LYS A 233 24.63 10.59 -2.50
CA LYS A 233 24.16 11.70 -3.34
C LYS A 233 22.86 12.29 -2.84
N THR A 234 22.59 13.54 -3.23
CA THR A 234 21.24 14.10 -3.13
C THR A 234 20.38 13.67 -4.33
N TRP A 235 19.08 14.01 -4.29
CA TRP A 235 18.19 13.74 -5.42
C TRP A 235 18.59 14.54 -6.67
N GLU A 236 19.14 15.75 -6.51
CA GLU A 236 19.62 16.62 -7.60
C GLU A 236 20.84 16.02 -8.31
N GLU A 237 21.73 15.38 -7.56
CA GLU A 237 22.98 14.79 -8.04
C GLU A 237 22.78 13.39 -8.64
N THR A 238 21.60 12.82 -8.44
CA THR A 238 21.24 11.49 -8.94
C THR A 238 20.71 11.58 -10.36
N SER A 239 21.28 10.78 -11.27
CA SER A 239 20.73 10.58 -12.61
C SER A 239 19.59 9.57 -12.53
N TRP A 240 18.47 9.86 -13.18
CA TRP A 240 17.26 9.04 -13.12
C TRP A 240 16.85 8.57 -14.51
N GLU A 241 16.56 7.28 -14.62
CA GLU A 241 15.76 6.73 -15.71
C GLU A 241 14.28 6.87 -15.35
N GLU A 242 13.44 7.26 -16.31
CA GLU A 242 12.01 7.48 -16.09
C GLU A 242 11.19 6.63 -17.07
N LYS A 243 10.27 5.83 -16.53
CA LYS A 243 9.17 5.27 -17.29
C LYS A 243 7.92 6.11 -17.04
N ARG A 244 7.23 6.49 -18.11
CA ARG A 244 5.92 7.15 -18.07
C ARG A 244 4.86 6.22 -18.64
N PHE A 245 3.74 6.11 -17.95
CA PHE A 245 2.56 5.37 -18.39
C PHE A 245 1.60 6.28 -19.17
N GLU A 246 0.59 5.69 -19.80
CA GLU A 246 -0.45 6.43 -20.52
C GLU A 246 -1.21 7.41 -19.60
N GLU A 247 -1.94 8.37 -20.19
CA GLU A 247 -2.71 9.34 -19.43
C GLU A 247 -3.90 8.68 -18.72
N GLY A 248 -3.72 8.32 -17.46
CA GLY A 248 -4.75 7.75 -16.59
C GLY A 248 -4.55 6.25 -16.30
N PRO A 249 -5.47 5.64 -15.54
CA PRO A 249 -5.41 4.22 -15.23
C PRO A 249 -5.76 3.40 -16.46
N GLY A 250 -4.96 2.35 -16.71
CA GLY A 250 -5.31 1.37 -17.71
C GLY A 250 -6.49 0.49 -17.28
N MET A 251 -6.92 -0.37 -18.20
CA MET A 251 -8.13 -1.18 -18.06
C MET A 251 -8.05 -2.12 -16.85
N ILE A 252 -6.92 -2.78 -16.62
CA ILE A 252 -6.79 -3.76 -15.54
C ILE A 252 -6.85 -3.05 -14.19
N THR A 253 -6.11 -1.96 -14.04
CA THR A 253 -6.09 -1.10 -12.84
C THR A 253 -7.48 -0.55 -12.55
N ALA A 254 -8.22 -0.10 -13.58
CA ALA A 254 -9.58 0.40 -13.43
C ALA A 254 -10.57 -0.68 -12.98
N VAL A 255 -10.47 -1.90 -13.54
CA VAL A 255 -11.29 -3.05 -13.10
C VAL A 255 -11.02 -3.38 -11.64
N ILE A 256 -9.75 -3.47 -11.25
CA ILE A 256 -9.37 -3.79 -9.87
C ILE A 256 -9.88 -2.71 -8.91
N GLN A 257 -9.69 -1.44 -9.24
CA GLN A 257 -10.14 -0.32 -8.43
C GLN A 257 -11.65 -0.36 -8.21
N ASN A 258 -12.44 -0.58 -9.26
CA ASN A 258 -13.90 -0.65 -9.16
C ASN A 258 -14.36 -1.76 -8.20
N GLU A 259 -13.71 -2.92 -8.26
CA GLU A 259 -14.07 -4.07 -7.40
C GLU A 259 -13.64 -3.87 -5.95
N ILE A 260 -12.49 -3.22 -5.70
CA ILE A 260 -12.09 -2.80 -4.34
C ILE A 260 -13.13 -1.84 -3.76
N MET A 261 -13.58 -0.84 -4.53
CA MET A 261 -14.58 0.11 -4.05
C MET A 261 -15.92 -0.55 -3.76
N LYS A 262 -16.37 -1.51 -4.58
CA LYS A 262 -17.58 -2.30 -4.30
C LYS A 262 -17.44 -3.07 -2.99
N LYS A 263 -16.31 -3.73 -2.76
CA LYS A 263 -16.04 -4.45 -1.50
C LYS A 263 -16.02 -3.49 -0.31
N ALA A 264 -15.33 -2.35 -0.42
CA ALA A 264 -15.26 -1.35 0.65
C ALA A 264 -16.64 -0.81 1.06
N ILE A 265 -17.55 -0.62 0.09
CA ILE A 265 -18.93 -0.20 0.36
C ILE A 265 -19.74 -1.31 1.03
N LEU A 266 -19.57 -2.56 0.59
CA LEU A 266 -20.33 -3.71 1.10
C LEU A 266 -19.88 -4.15 2.50
N GLU A 267 -18.58 -4.10 2.77
CA GLU A 267 -17.95 -4.55 4.01
C GLU A 267 -17.65 -3.39 4.98
N GLY A 268 -17.95 -2.16 4.58
CA GLY A 268 -17.73 -0.96 5.37
C GLY A 268 -18.54 -0.96 6.67
N PHE A 269 -17.93 -0.46 7.73
CA PHE A 269 -18.61 -0.34 9.03
C PHE A 269 -19.43 0.96 9.09
N PRO A 270 -20.76 0.89 9.22
CA PRO A 270 -21.61 2.08 9.23
C PRO A 270 -21.41 2.90 10.51
N LEU A 271 -21.00 4.17 10.36
CA LEU A 271 -20.75 5.07 11.50
C LEU A 271 -22.01 5.44 12.30
N ARG A 272 -23.20 5.30 11.70
CA ARG A 272 -24.50 5.51 12.37
C ARG A 272 -24.76 4.52 13.50
N ASP A 273 -24.01 3.42 13.57
CA ASP A 273 -24.14 2.42 14.63
C ASP A 273 -23.22 2.74 15.83
N VAL A 274 -22.44 3.83 15.78
CA VAL A 274 -21.51 4.28 16.84
C VAL A 274 -21.90 5.64 17.45
N VAL A 275 -22.80 6.38 16.81
CA VAL A 275 -23.30 7.69 17.26
C VAL A 275 -24.67 7.55 17.88
#